data_AF-A0A3D1ZE56-F1
#
_entry.id   AF-A0A3D1ZE56-F1
#
_cell.length_a   1.000
_cell.length_b   1.000
_cell.length_c   1.000
_cell.angle_alpha   90.00
_cell.angle_beta   90.00
_cell.angle_gamma   90.00
#
_symmetry.space_group_name_H-M   'P 1'
#
loop_
_entity.id
_entity.type
_entity.pdbx_description
1 polymer ?
#
loop_
_entity_poly.entity_id
_entity_poly.type
_entity_poly.pdbx_seq_one_letter_code
_entity_poly.pdbx_strand_id
1 'polypeptide(L)'
;MGYPTVTYKEEGMREGMQIEDASIPVEDKVRLLDALSETGLKHIVVGSFVSPRYTPQMAEIDDVMARFTPKPGVRYTALALNERGRERAQQYSPPLDTGENSTYRPTLRCHMCDVFARRNTNRSQAQEMADWEQIVSTAKALGATEAGIGTNASWGSNFVGKFSNADRMDIFERQHAMWDEAEIPVTAVSLGDPMSWCMPHEVKSQLVEIKSRWPDIRDFTLHLHNGRGMALVSAYAALETLDETDTLNLDGTIGGIGGCPYCGNGRATGQMPTEDAINMLEEMGIDTGVDIDKVIDCVWMLEDMLGRATLGHVSKAGPRPKTIEEWYDPNAPFVETFEEARHFKLGPSVYEGGIYPWREPIRSEQRPDTLEVAD
;
A
#
# COMPACT_ATOMS: atom_id res chain seq x y z
N MET A 1 9.48 14.51 -19.85
CA MET A 1 8.26 13.96 -19.24
C MET A 1 8.65 13.53 -17.85
N GLY A 2 8.01 14.12 -16.85
CA GLY A 2 8.21 13.76 -15.45
C GLY A 2 7.30 12.61 -15.07
N TYR A 3 7.54 12.04 -13.89
CA TYR A 3 6.64 11.08 -13.26
C TYR A 3 5.44 11.79 -12.62
N PRO A 4 4.30 11.10 -12.40
CA PRO A 4 3.18 11.65 -11.64
C PRO A 4 3.59 11.97 -10.20
N THR A 5 2.82 12.83 -9.55
CA THR A 5 2.94 12.99 -8.10
C THR A 5 2.50 11.68 -7.44
N VAL A 6 3.39 11.03 -6.67
CA VAL A 6 3.07 9.78 -5.99
C VAL A 6 2.63 10.06 -4.56
N THR A 7 1.44 9.58 -4.21
CA THR A 7 1.00 9.50 -2.80
C THR A 7 1.01 8.04 -2.38
N TYR A 8 1.75 7.72 -1.33
CA TYR A 8 1.85 6.37 -0.81
C TYR A 8 1.05 6.23 0.48
N LYS A 9 0.17 5.22 0.54
CA LYS A 9 -0.66 4.91 1.71
C LYS A 9 -0.24 3.59 2.33
N GLU A 10 0.25 3.66 3.57
CA GLU A 10 0.60 2.50 4.37
C GLU A 10 -0.66 1.91 5.04
N GLU A 11 -0.99 0.68 4.69
CA GLU A 11 -2.17 -0.05 5.13
C GLU A 11 -1.85 -1.19 6.11
N GLY A 12 -0.59 -1.37 6.52
CA GLY A 12 -0.12 -2.48 7.35
C GLY A 12 -0.89 -2.62 8.67
N MET A 13 -1.17 -1.51 9.36
CA MET A 13 -1.91 -1.53 10.62
C MET A 13 -3.41 -1.85 10.47
N ARG A 14 -3.96 -1.75 9.25
CA ARG A 14 -5.36 -2.07 8.94
C ARG A 14 -5.46 -3.33 8.09
N GLU A 15 -5.11 -3.24 6.82
CA GLU A 15 -5.23 -4.33 5.85
C GLU A 15 -4.23 -5.46 6.10
N GLY A 16 -3.03 -5.13 6.58
CA GLY A 16 -2.06 -6.12 7.03
C GLY A 16 -2.60 -6.88 8.23
N MET A 17 -2.80 -6.18 9.34
CA MET A 17 -3.17 -6.77 10.63
C MET A 17 -4.54 -7.46 10.66
N GLN A 18 -5.50 -7.08 9.82
CA GLN A 18 -6.86 -7.66 9.87
C GLN A 18 -6.92 -9.18 9.65
N ILE A 19 -5.89 -9.76 9.02
CA ILE A 19 -5.84 -11.18 8.71
C ILE A 19 -4.81 -11.93 9.56
N GLU A 20 -4.07 -11.22 10.42
CA GLU A 20 -3.10 -11.79 11.35
C GLU A 20 -3.75 -12.38 12.59
N ASP A 21 -2.94 -12.88 13.52
CA ASP A 21 -3.45 -13.44 14.78
C ASP A 21 -4.13 -12.34 15.62
N ALA A 22 -5.34 -12.59 16.11
CA ALA A 22 -6.08 -11.64 16.93
C ALA A 22 -5.48 -11.47 18.33
N SER A 23 -4.63 -12.39 18.78
CA SER A 23 -3.95 -12.35 20.08
C SER A 23 -2.73 -11.42 20.12
N ILE A 24 -2.32 -10.84 18.99
CA ILE A 24 -1.25 -9.83 18.94
C ILE A 24 -1.60 -8.69 19.92
N PRO A 25 -0.77 -8.43 20.95
CA PRO A 25 -1.04 -7.43 21.97
C PRO A 25 -1.20 -6.02 21.39
N VAL A 26 -2.09 -5.22 22.00
CA VAL A 26 -2.22 -3.78 21.69
C VAL A 26 -0.88 -3.05 21.81
N GLU A 27 -0.06 -3.42 22.79
CA GLU A 27 1.25 -2.80 22.99
C GLU A 27 2.16 -2.94 21.77
N ASP A 28 2.19 -4.13 21.16
CA ASP A 28 2.99 -4.38 19.97
C ASP A 28 2.45 -3.62 18.76
N LYS A 29 1.11 -3.54 18.63
CA LYS A 29 0.46 -2.72 17.58
C LYS A 29 0.80 -1.23 17.73
N VAL A 30 0.76 -0.70 18.94
CA VAL A 30 1.12 0.69 19.25
C VAL A 30 2.61 0.94 18.96
N ARG A 31 3.49 0.02 19.40
CA ARG A 31 4.93 0.12 19.15
C ARG A 31 5.25 0.19 17.66
N LEU A 32 4.59 -0.65 16.85
CA LEU A 32 4.77 -0.64 15.40
C LEU A 32 4.20 0.64 14.76
N LEU A 33 3.02 1.11 15.18
CA LEU A 33 2.42 2.34 14.65
C LEU A 33 3.27 3.58 14.97
N ASP A 34 3.83 3.66 16.19
CA ASP A 34 4.73 4.74 16.58
C ASP A 34 6.02 4.71 15.76
N ALA A 35 6.60 3.52 15.56
CA ALA A 35 7.79 3.35 14.71
C ALA A 35 7.50 3.73 13.24
N LEU A 36 6.38 3.27 12.68
CA LEU A 36 5.92 3.63 11.33
C LEU A 36 5.77 5.15 11.18
N SER A 37 5.28 5.83 12.22
CA SER A 37 5.10 7.29 12.21
C SER A 37 6.42 8.07 12.14
N GLU A 38 7.54 7.45 12.50
CA GLU A 38 8.89 8.05 12.47
C GLU A 38 9.63 7.81 11.14
N THR A 39 9.07 6.99 10.25
CA THR A 39 9.67 6.66 8.94
C THR A 39 9.59 7.79 7.93
N GLY A 40 8.77 8.81 8.16
CA GLY A 40 8.52 9.87 7.17
C GLY A 40 7.35 9.59 6.21
N LEU A 41 6.72 8.40 6.29
CA LEU A 41 5.46 8.10 5.62
C LEU A 41 4.41 9.20 5.87
N LYS A 42 3.73 9.65 4.81
CA LYS A 42 2.78 10.77 4.90
C LYS A 42 1.35 10.34 5.18
N HIS A 43 0.99 9.08 4.92
CA HIS A 43 -0.36 8.57 5.13
C HIS A 43 -0.30 7.14 5.69
N ILE A 44 -0.82 6.96 6.91
CA ILE A 44 -0.93 5.67 7.58
C ILE A 44 -2.40 5.38 7.91
N VAL A 45 -2.86 4.18 7.57
CA VAL A 45 -4.17 3.66 7.97
C VAL A 45 -4.02 2.86 9.26
N VAL A 46 -4.44 3.45 10.37
CA VAL A 46 -4.14 2.97 11.73
C VAL A 46 -4.95 1.76 12.17
N GLY A 47 -6.02 1.43 11.43
CA GLY A 47 -6.89 0.30 11.73
C GLY A 47 -8.30 0.52 11.21
N SER A 48 -9.28 -0.16 11.82
CA SER A 48 -10.68 -0.07 11.38
C SER A 48 -11.70 -0.12 12.52
N PHE A 49 -12.74 0.70 12.42
CA PHE A 49 -13.88 0.73 13.34
C PHE A 49 -15.01 -0.16 12.82
N VAL A 50 -14.71 -1.45 12.66
CA VAL A 50 -15.65 -2.47 12.16
C VAL A 50 -16.16 -3.38 13.28
N SER A 51 -17.04 -4.32 12.95
CA SER A 51 -17.55 -5.27 13.92
C SER A 51 -16.46 -6.28 14.33
N PRO A 52 -16.12 -6.39 15.63
CA PRO A 52 -15.11 -7.34 16.11
C PRO A 52 -15.53 -8.80 15.90
N ARG A 53 -16.82 -9.06 15.65
CA ARG A 53 -17.33 -10.39 15.30
C ARG A 53 -16.71 -10.91 13.99
N TYR A 54 -16.49 -10.04 13.02
CA TYR A 54 -15.99 -10.41 11.69
C TYR A 54 -14.52 -10.07 11.50
N THR A 55 -13.99 -9.12 12.28
CA THR A 55 -12.58 -8.74 12.26
C THR A 55 -12.07 -8.58 13.70
N PRO A 56 -11.89 -9.68 14.45
CA PRO A 56 -11.47 -9.63 15.85
C PRO A 56 -10.12 -8.94 16.07
N GLN A 57 -9.23 -8.97 15.07
CA GLN A 57 -7.93 -8.31 15.08
C GLN A 57 -8.01 -6.80 15.30
N MET A 58 -9.15 -6.20 14.92
CA MET A 58 -9.44 -4.76 14.97
C MET A 58 -10.29 -4.37 16.18
N ALA A 59 -10.60 -5.32 17.09
CA ALA A 59 -11.48 -5.08 18.23
C ALA A 59 -10.98 -3.98 19.17
N GLU A 60 -9.67 -3.90 19.36
CA GLU A 60 -8.99 -3.01 20.32
C GLU A 60 -8.47 -1.71 19.66
N ILE A 61 -9.07 -1.30 18.53
CA ILE A 61 -8.67 -0.07 17.83
C ILE A 61 -8.75 1.17 18.74
N ASP A 62 -9.74 1.21 19.63
CA ASP A 62 -9.92 2.30 20.60
C ASP A 62 -8.69 2.45 21.54
N ASP A 63 -8.11 1.32 21.98
CA ASP A 63 -6.92 1.30 22.84
C ASP A 63 -5.65 1.67 22.07
N VAL A 64 -5.54 1.26 20.80
CA VAL A 64 -4.44 1.70 19.91
C VAL A 64 -4.50 3.22 19.76
N MET A 65 -5.68 3.76 19.44
CA MET A 65 -5.89 5.20 19.25
C MET A 65 -5.62 6.03 20.52
N ALA A 66 -5.92 5.48 21.70
CA ALA A 66 -5.67 6.16 22.97
C ALA A 66 -4.19 6.19 23.38
N ARG A 67 -3.35 5.30 22.82
CA ARG A 67 -1.98 5.05 23.30
C ARG A 67 -0.89 5.48 22.34
N PHE A 68 -1.14 5.48 21.03
CA PHE A 68 -0.11 5.86 20.05
C PHE A 68 0.19 7.36 20.08
N THR A 69 1.39 7.73 19.65
CA THR A 69 1.90 9.10 19.64
C THR A 69 1.91 9.63 18.21
N PRO A 70 0.90 10.41 17.78
CA PRO A 70 0.84 10.95 16.42
C PRO A 70 2.02 11.90 16.14
N LYS A 71 2.54 11.84 14.91
CA LYS A 71 3.65 12.68 14.45
C LYS A 71 3.15 13.79 13.52
N PRO A 72 3.64 15.04 13.69
CA PRO A 72 3.33 16.13 12.77
C PRO A 72 3.70 15.77 11.33
N GLY A 73 2.85 16.15 10.37
CA GLY A 73 3.08 15.88 8.94
C GLY A 73 2.67 14.48 8.48
N VAL A 74 2.15 13.62 9.38
CA VAL A 74 1.58 12.33 9.04
C VAL A 74 0.06 12.41 9.12
N ARG A 75 -0.62 12.00 8.05
CA ARG A 75 -2.07 11.85 7.99
C ARG A 75 -2.45 10.46 8.48
N TYR A 76 -3.23 10.39 9.55
CA TYR A 76 -3.74 9.14 10.10
C TYR A 76 -5.21 8.97 9.70
N THR A 77 -5.56 7.85 9.09
CA THR A 77 -6.96 7.52 8.74
C THR A 77 -7.33 6.14 9.26
N ALA A 78 -8.63 5.84 9.35
CA ALA A 78 -9.11 4.51 9.70
C ALA A 78 -10.31 4.14 8.83
N LEU A 79 -10.49 2.83 8.60
CA LEU A 79 -11.65 2.33 7.86
C LEU A 79 -12.90 2.30 8.75
N ALA A 80 -13.99 2.93 8.30
CA ALA A 80 -15.30 2.86 8.94
C ALA A 80 -16.38 2.58 7.88
N LEU A 81 -17.02 1.41 7.97
CA LEU A 81 -17.95 0.92 6.92
C LEU A 81 -19.43 1.30 7.17
N ASN A 82 -19.78 1.74 8.38
CA ASN A 82 -21.14 2.12 8.74
C ASN A 82 -21.14 3.37 9.62
N GLU A 83 -22.32 3.94 9.83
CA GLU A 83 -22.52 5.17 10.60
C GLU A 83 -21.97 5.07 12.03
N ARG A 84 -22.27 3.99 12.75
CA ARG A 84 -21.72 3.74 14.09
C ARG A 84 -20.19 3.72 14.11
N GLY A 85 -19.56 3.14 13.09
CA GLY A 85 -18.10 3.14 12.95
C GLY A 85 -17.54 4.55 12.71
N ARG A 86 -18.24 5.36 11.89
CA ARG A 86 -17.88 6.77 11.64
C ARG A 86 -18.00 7.62 12.90
N GLU A 87 -19.10 7.48 13.64
CA GLU A 87 -19.30 8.16 14.92
C GLU A 87 -18.21 7.82 15.94
N ARG A 88 -17.81 6.54 16.02
CA ARG A 88 -16.69 6.11 16.87
C ARG A 88 -15.36 6.72 16.42
N ALA A 89 -15.05 6.65 15.13
CA ALA A 89 -13.83 7.23 14.58
C ALA A 89 -13.74 8.74 14.88
N GLN A 90 -14.86 9.47 14.80
CA GLN A 90 -14.91 10.90 15.06
C GLN A 90 -14.46 11.28 16.48
N GLN A 91 -14.64 10.39 17.47
CA GLN A 91 -14.19 10.63 18.85
C GLN A 91 -12.67 10.75 18.98
N TYR A 92 -11.93 10.25 17.98
CA TYR A 92 -10.47 10.28 17.92
C TYR A 92 -9.93 11.35 16.96
N SER A 93 -10.79 12.27 16.49
CA SER A 93 -10.38 13.40 15.65
C SER A 93 -10.23 14.68 16.48
N PRO A 94 -9.04 15.32 16.53
CA PRO A 94 -7.72 14.84 16.10
C PRO A 94 -7.11 13.80 17.06
N PRO A 95 -6.09 13.00 16.64
CA PRO A 95 -5.31 13.10 15.40
C PRO A 95 -5.88 12.37 14.19
N LEU A 96 -6.96 11.59 14.35
CA LEU A 96 -7.55 10.83 13.25
C LEU A 96 -8.23 11.78 12.26
N ASP A 97 -7.84 11.69 10.99
CA ASP A 97 -8.56 12.32 9.90
C ASP A 97 -9.71 11.41 9.45
N THR A 98 -10.93 11.82 9.79
CA THR A 98 -12.18 11.15 9.40
C THR A 98 -12.70 11.63 8.04
N GLY A 99 -11.97 12.51 7.35
CA GLY A 99 -12.32 13.06 6.05
C GLY A 99 -13.22 14.29 6.09
N GLU A 100 -13.71 14.70 7.27
CA GLU A 100 -14.55 15.91 7.44
C GLU A 100 -13.82 17.21 7.05
N ASN A 101 -12.47 17.20 7.10
CA ASN A 101 -11.63 18.34 6.73
C ASN A 101 -10.96 18.21 5.35
N SER A 102 -11.25 17.12 4.62
CA SER A 102 -10.73 16.92 3.25
C SER A 102 -11.76 17.38 2.22
N THR A 103 -11.31 17.82 1.03
CA THR A 103 -12.20 18.13 -0.09
C THR A 103 -13.13 16.95 -0.32
N TYR A 104 -14.42 17.12 -0.03
CA TYR A 104 -15.41 16.06 -0.11
C TYR A 104 -15.54 15.58 -1.56
N ARG A 105 -14.88 14.47 -1.89
CA ARG A 105 -14.90 13.85 -3.21
C ARG A 105 -15.69 12.54 -3.16
N PRO A 106 -17.02 12.58 -3.35
CA PRO A 106 -17.83 11.37 -3.39
C PRO A 106 -17.40 10.49 -4.57
N THR A 107 -17.45 9.17 -4.39
CA THR A 107 -17.04 8.22 -5.42
C THR A 107 -18.09 7.13 -5.57
N LEU A 108 -18.52 6.89 -6.81
CA LEU A 108 -19.32 5.70 -7.12
C LEU A 108 -18.38 4.50 -7.28
N ARG A 109 -18.70 3.41 -6.58
CA ARG A 109 -17.92 2.18 -6.59
C ARG A 109 -18.83 0.96 -6.65
N CYS A 110 -18.33 -0.10 -7.27
CA CYS A 110 -18.86 -1.45 -7.09
C CYS A 110 -17.74 -2.48 -7.26
N HIS A 111 -17.94 -3.68 -6.74
CA HIS A 111 -17.11 -4.82 -7.07
C HIS A 111 -17.51 -5.39 -8.44
N MET A 112 -16.54 -5.70 -9.31
CA MET A 112 -16.78 -6.39 -10.58
C MET A 112 -17.30 -7.83 -10.38
N CYS A 113 -16.96 -8.45 -9.25
CA CYS A 113 -17.36 -9.81 -8.93
C CYS A 113 -18.50 -9.86 -7.91
N ASP A 114 -19.72 -10.17 -8.36
CA ASP A 114 -20.90 -10.33 -7.50
C ASP A 114 -20.71 -11.39 -6.40
N VAL A 115 -20.06 -12.52 -6.72
CA VAL A 115 -19.76 -13.58 -5.74
C VAL A 115 -18.86 -13.03 -4.61
N PHE A 116 -17.83 -12.26 -4.97
CA PHE A 116 -16.94 -11.67 -3.98
C PHE A 116 -17.66 -10.61 -3.14
N ALA A 117 -18.46 -9.73 -3.75
CA ALA A 117 -19.27 -8.74 -3.02
C ALA A 117 -20.16 -9.41 -1.97
N ARG A 118 -20.88 -10.48 -2.35
CA ARG A 118 -21.75 -11.23 -1.41
C ARG A 118 -20.97 -11.86 -0.27
N ARG A 119 -19.77 -12.38 -0.55
CA ARG A 119 -18.91 -12.99 0.48
C ARG A 119 -18.31 -11.96 1.43
N ASN A 120 -17.93 -10.80 0.89
CA ASN A 120 -17.18 -9.76 1.60
C ASN A 120 -18.09 -8.83 2.40
N THR A 121 -19.19 -8.37 1.81
CA THR A 121 -20.07 -7.32 2.38
C THR A 121 -21.52 -7.77 2.53
N ASN A 122 -21.85 -9.02 2.17
CA ASN A 122 -23.22 -9.54 2.15
C ASN A 122 -24.18 -8.71 1.27
N ARG A 123 -23.66 -8.12 0.19
CA ARG A 123 -24.41 -7.37 -0.82
C ARG A 123 -24.09 -7.88 -2.21
N SER A 124 -25.06 -7.82 -3.11
CA SER A 124 -24.83 -8.04 -4.54
C SER A 124 -24.21 -6.80 -5.19
N GLN A 125 -23.55 -6.99 -6.34
CA GLN A 125 -23.08 -5.86 -7.16
C GLN A 125 -24.24 -4.93 -7.51
N ALA A 126 -25.39 -5.48 -7.89
CA ALA A 126 -26.58 -4.68 -8.21
C ALA A 126 -27.08 -3.86 -7.01
N GLN A 127 -26.96 -4.38 -5.78
CA GLN A 127 -27.28 -3.62 -4.57
C GLN A 127 -26.27 -2.52 -4.30
N GLU A 128 -24.99 -2.70 -4.62
CA GLU A 128 -23.99 -1.62 -4.52
C GLU A 128 -24.29 -0.51 -5.53
N MET A 129 -24.66 -0.87 -6.75
CA MET A 129 -25.04 0.08 -7.81
C MET A 129 -26.34 0.82 -7.51
N ALA A 130 -27.30 0.18 -6.84
CA ALA A 130 -28.56 0.82 -6.46
C ALA A 130 -28.39 2.00 -5.48
N ASP A 131 -27.28 2.04 -4.72
CA ASP A 131 -26.99 3.15 -3.82
C ASP A 131 -26.47 4.40 -4.56
N TRP A 132 -26.06 4.27 -5.84
CA TRP A 132 -25.40 5.35 -6.58
C TRP A 132 -26.28 6.60 -6.74
N GLU A 133 -27.57 6.44 -7.02
CA GLU A 133 -28.50 7.57 -7.13
C GLU A 133 -28.55 8.39 -5.83
N GLN A 134 -28.61 7.72 -4.68
CA GLN A 134 -28.61 8.37 -3.38
C GLN A 134 -27.27 9.06 -3.10
N ILE A 135 -26.14 8.45 -3.48
CA ILE A 135 -24.81 9.04 -3.33
C ILE A 135 -24.71 10.32 -4.16
N VAL A 136 -25.14 10.29 -5.42
CA VAL A 136 -25.13 11.46 -6.32
C VAL A 136 -26.04 12.56 -5.80
N SER A 137 -27.26 12.22 -5.36
CA SER A 137 -28.19 13.19 -4.78
C SER A 137 -27.62 13.86 -3.52
N THR A 138 -27.02 13.06 -2.63
CA THR A 138 -26.37 13.56 -1.41
C THR A 138 -25.17 14.44 -1.74
N ALA A 139 -24.35 14.03 -2.70
CA ALA A 139 -23.20 14.80 -3.17
C ALA A 139 -23.60 16.19 -3.68
N LYS A 140 -24.65 16.26 -4.50
CA LYS A 140 -25.20 17.52 -5.01
C LYS A 140 -25.74 18.40 -3.88
N ALA A 141 -26.46 17.81 -2.93
CA ALA A 141 -26.99 18.54 -1.77
C ALA A 141 -25.89 19.12 -0.86
N LEU A 142 -24.74 18.43 -0.75
CA LEU A 142 -23.58 18.88 0.00
C LEU A 142 -22.65 19.81 -0.80
N GLY A 143 -22.97 20.10 -2.07
CA GLY A 143 -22.19 21.01 -2.91
C GLY A 143 -20.84 20.45 -3.37
N ALA A 144 -20.74 19.13 -3.57
CA ALA A 144 -19.52 18.51 -4.11
C ALA A 144 -19.15 19.12 -5.47
N THR A 145 -17.90 19.53 -5.64
CA THR A 145 -17.38 20.18 -6.86
C THR A 145 -16.61 19.22 -7.77
N GLU A 146 -16.33 18.02 -7.28
CA GLU A 146 -15.60 16.99 -8.01
C GLU A 146 -15.96 15.61 -7.43
N ALA A 147 -15.93 14.60 -8.28
CA ALA A 147 -16.30 13.23 -7.94
C ALA A 147 -15.28 12.23 -8.46
N GLY A 148 -15.45 10.97 -8.02
CA GLY A 148 -14.68 9.85 -8.53
C GLY A 148 -15.56 8.69 -8.99
N ILE A 149 -14.91 7.81 -9.74
CA ILE A 149 -15.45 6.53 -10.19
C ILE A 149 -14.52 5.39 -9.74
N GLY A 150 -15.00 4.16 -9.74
CA GLY A 150 -14.17 3.08 -9.25
C GLY A 150 -14.74 1.69 -9.31
N THR A 151 -13.84 0.73 -9.39
CA THR A 151 -14.14 -0.69 -9.33
C THR A 151 -13.22 -1.39 -8.33
N ASN A 152 -13.70 -2.50 -7.79
CA ASN A 152 -12.90 -3.43 -6.99
C ASN A 152 -13.03 -4.84 -7.59
N ALA A 153 -12.10 -5.75 -7.33
CA ALA A 153 -11.89 -6.96 -8.14
C ALA A 153 -11.76 -6.62 -9.64
N SER A 154 -11.08 -5.52 -9.96
CA SER A 154 -11.18 -4.87 -11.28
C SER A 154 -10.72 -5.76 -12.43
N TRP A 155 -9.61 -6.47 -12.27
CA TRP A 155 -9.01 -7.26 -13.36
C TRP A 155 -9.53 -8.69 -13.45
N GLY A 156 -10.03 -9.24 -12.35
CA GLY A 156 -10.52 -10.60 -12.33
C GLY A 156 -10.90 -11.07 -10.93
N SER A 157 -11.31 -12.34 -10.88
CA SER A 157 -11.75 -12.99 -9.67
C SER A 157 -11.38 -14.46 -9.68
N ASN A 158 -10.93 -14.96 -8.52
CA ASN A 158 -10.74 -16.39 -8.30
C ASN A 158 -12.06 -17.19 -8.37
N PHE A 159 -13.22 -16.52 -8.34
CA PHE A 159 -14.54 -17.16 -8.36
C PHE A 159 -15.19 -17.20 -9.74
N VAL A 160 -14.95 -16.20 -10.60
CA VAL A 160 -15.65 -16.05 -11.89
C VAL A 160 -14.72 -15.79 -13.08
N GLY A 161 -13.41 -15.80 -12.85
CA GLY A 161 -12.41 -15.62 -13.90
C GLY A 161 -12.09 -14.16 -14.20
N LYS A 162 -11.56 -13.93 -15.39
CA LYS A 162 -11.02 -12.65 -15.85
C LYS A 162 -12.13 -11.68 -16.27
N PHE A 163 -11.94 -10.39 -15.99
CA PHE A 163 -12.76 -9.32 -16.56
C PHE A 163 -11.99 -8.64 -17.68
N SER A 164 -12.64 -8.37 -18.81
CA SER A 164 -12.03 -7.67 -19.94
C SER A 164 -11.94 -6.16 -19.69
N ASN A 165 -11.20 -5.44 -20.54
CA ASN A 165 -11.13 -3.98 -20.45
C ASN A 165 -12.49 -3.35 -20.73
N ALA A 166 -13.23 -3.88 -21.70
CA ALA A 166 -14.59 -3.45 -22.03
C ALA A 166 -15.52 -3.59 -20.81
N ASP A 167 -15.48 -4.72 -20.08
CA ASP A 167 -16.33 -4.91 -18.90
C ASP A 167 -16.12 -3.81 -17.83
N ARG A 168 -14.86 -3.39 -17.62
CA ARG A 168 -14.53 -2.32 -16.68
C ARG A 168 -14.97 -0.95 -17.22
N MET A 169 -14.68 -0.66 -18.49
CA MET A 169 -15.03 0.61 -19.11
C MET A 169 -16.54 0.83 -19.17
N ASP A 170 -17.34 -0.22 -19.37
CA ASP A 170 -18.80 -0.16 -19.30
C ASP A 170 -19.30 0.28 -17.91
N ILE A 171 -18.68 -0.20 -16.84
CA ILE A 171 -19.02 0.21 -15.46
C ILE A 171 -18.59 1.65 -15.21
N PHE A 172 -17.37 2.02 -15.60
CA PHE A 172 -16.87 3.38 -15.46
C PHE A 172 -17.73 4.39 -16.23
N GLU A 173 -18.18 4.04 -17.44
CA GLU A 173 -19.07 4.89 -18.24
C GLU A 173 -20.42 5.12 -17.57
N ARG A 174 -21.02 4.09 -16.95
CA ARG A 174 -22.26 4.25 -16.18
C ARG A 174 -22.06 5.17 -14.98
N GLN A 175 -20.95 5.01 -14.26
CA GLN A 175 -20.63 5.86 -13.11
C GLN A 175 -20.40 7.32 -13.55
N HIS A 176 -19.66 7.52 -14.65
CA HIS A 176 -19.38 8.85 -15.20
C HIS A 176 -20.66 9.55 -15.66
N ALA A 177 -21.52 8.86 -16.41
CA ALA A 177 -22.78 9.41 -16.89
C ALA A 177 -23.69 9.94 -15.76
N MET A 178 -23.73 9.24 -14.62
CA MET A 178 -24.51 9.70 -13.46
C MET A 178 -23.94 10.99 -12.84
N TRP A 179 -22.62 11.18 -12.88
CA TRP A 179 -21.98 12.41 -12.43
C TRP A 179 -22.17 13.55 -13.43
N ASP A 180 -22.14 13.26 -14.73
CA ASP A 180 -22.44 14.23 -15.79
C ASP A 180 -23.87 14.77 -15.66
N GLU A 181 -24.86 13.89 -15.44
CA GLU A 181 -26.25 14.30 -15.19
C GLU A 181 -26.41 15.18 -13.94
N ALA A 182 -25.54 14.98 -12.95
CA ALA A 182 -25.50 15.79 -11.73
C ALA A 182 -24.75 17.12 -11.91
N GLU A 183 -24.04 17.30 -13.04
CA GLU A 183 -23.12 18.40 -13.35
C GLU A 183 -21.92 18.46 -12.38
N ILE A 184 -21.41 17.30 -11.97
CA ILE A 184 -20.24 17.18 -11.09
C ILE A 184 -19.10 16.51 -11.88
N PRO A 185 -17.97 17.18 -12.11
CA PRO A 185 -16.88 16.62 -12.92
C PRO A 185 -16.21 15.44 -12.22
N VAL A 186 -15.90 14.39 -13.01
CA VAL A 186 -15.14 13.23 -12.52
C VAL A 186 -13.65 13.52 -12.67
N THR A 187 -12.95 13.65 -11.54
CA THR A 187 -11.51 13.98 -11.50
C THR A 187 -10.65 12.80 -11.04
N ALA A 188 -11.27 11.72 -10.57
CA ALA A 188 -10.58 10.59 -9.96
C ALA A 188 -11.12 9.22 -10.38
N VAL A 189 -10.23 8.24 -10.46
CA VAL A 189 -10.57 6.83 -10.65
C VAL A 189 -9.83 5.94 -9.63
N SER A 190 -10.52 4.92 -9.12
CA SER A 190 -9.95 3.94 -8.20
C SER A 190 -10.14 2.50 -8.70
N LEU A 191 -9.07 1.70 -8.65
CA LEU A 191 -9.09 0.30 -9.04
C LEU A 191 -8.48 -0.57 -7.93
N GLY A 192 -9.24 -1.57 -7.48
CA GLY A 192 -8.83 -2.53 -6.46
C GLY A 192 -8.65 -3.95 -6.99
N ASP A 193 -7.62 -4.63 -6.52
CA ASP A 193 -7.26 -6.00 -6.92
C ASP A 193 -7.11 -6.98 -5.74
N PRO A 194 -8.16 -7.26 -4.96
CA PRO A 194 -8.10 -8.10 -3.77
C PRO A 194 -7.79 -9.58 -4.05
N MET A 195 -7.69 -9.97 -5.32
CA MET A 195 -7.44 -11.35 -5.76
C MET A 195 -6.17 -11.48 -6.60
N SER A 196 -5.39 -10.40 -6.73
CA SER A 196 -4.09 -10.37 -7.43
C SER A 196 -4.18 -10.83 -8.89
N TRP A 197 -5.12 -10.27 -9.64
CA TRP A 197 -5.36 -10.52 -11.07
C TRP A 197 -4.77 -9.45 -11.99
N CYS A 198 -4.28 -8.33 -11.45
CA CYS A 198 -3.66 -7.29 -12.24
C CYS A 198 -2.43 -7.83 -12.99
N MET A 199 -2.27 -7.34 -14.22
CA MET A 199 -1.09 -7.54 -15.02
C MET A 199 -0.60 -6.17 -15.51
N PRO A 200 0.73 -5.92 -15.55
CA PRO A 200 1.26 -4.59 -15.85
C PRO A 200 0.77 -3.99 -17.18
N HIS A 201 0.68 -4.81 -18.23
CA HIS A 201 0.20 -4.37 -19.55
C HIS A 201 -1.30 -4.03 -19.55
N GLU A 202 -2.10 -4.66 -18.68
CA GLU A 202 -3.53 -4.37 -18.54
C GLU A 202 -3.75 -3.10 -17.71
N VAL A 203 -2.95 -2.87 -16.67
CA VAL A 203 -2.96 -1.60 -15.93
C VAL A 203 -2.62 -0.45 -16.87
N LYS A 204 -1.54 -0.57 -17.65
CA LYS A 204 -1.17 0.41 -18.68
C LYS A 204 -2.31 0.66 -19.67
N SER A 205 -2.85 -0.39 -20.29
CA SER A 205 -3.94 -0.27 -21.26
C SER A 205 -5.17 0.41 -20.65
N GLN A 206 -5.51 0.08 -19.41
CA GLN A 206 -6.65 0.63 -18.71
C GLN A 206 -6.47 2.13 -18.43
N LEU A 207 -5.29 2.55 -17.97
CA LEU A 207 -4.99 3.95 -17.68
C LEU A 207 -4.95 4.81 -18.95
N VAL A 208 -4.35 4.29 -20.04
CA VAL A 208 -4.35 4.97 -21.35
C VAL A 208 -5.77 5.20 -21.85
N GLU A 209 -6.63 4.17 -21.78
CA GLU A 209 -8.01 4.29 -22.25
C GLU A 209 -8.82 5.27 -21.40
N ILE A 210 -8.65 5.24 -20.06
CA ILE A 210 -9.29 6.20 -19.15
C ILE A 210 -8.87 7.63 -19.50
N LYS A 211 -7.57 7.93 -19.62
CA LYS A 211 -7.09 9.28 -19.97
C LYS A 211 -7.57 9.73 -21.35
N SER A 212 -7.59 8.81 -22.33
CA SER A 212 -8.06 9.13 -23.67
C SER A 212 -9.56 9.45 -23.70
N ARG A 213 -10.35 8.81 -22.84
CA ARG A 213 -11.81 8.97 -22.82
C ARG A 213 -12.25 10.13 -21.92
N TRP A 214 -11.58 10.32 -20.79
CA TRP A 214 -11.90 11.29 -19.76
C TRP A 214 -10.63 12.04 -19.33
N PRO A 215 -10.20 13.06 -20.09
CA PRO A 215 -8.96 13.79 -19.83
C PRO A 215 -8.97 14.62 -18.54
N ASP A 216 -10.14 14.85 -17.93
CA ASP A 216 -10.27 15.54 -16.64
C ASP A 216 -9.90 14.65 -15.44
N ILE A 217 -9.80 13.32 -15.65
CA ILE A 217 -9.34 12.39 -14.63
C ILE A 217 -7.82 12.50 -14.49
N ARG A 218 -7.39 13.03 -13.35
CA ARG A 218 -5.99 13.27 -12.99
C ARG A 218 -5.56 12.58 -11.69
N ASP A 219 -6.52 12.08 -10.90
CA ASP A 219 -6.25 11.39 -9.64
C ASP A 219 -6.51 9.88 -9.78
N PHE A 220 -5.46 9.08 -9.84
CA PHE A 220 -5.52 7.63 -10.01
C PHE A 220 -5.22 6.92 -8.71
N THR A 221 -6.04 5.97 -8.29
CA THR A 221 -5.77 5.13 -7.11
C THR A 221 -5.66 3.68 -7.51
N LEU A 222 -4.53 3.05 -7.18
CA LEU A 222 -4.28 1.63 -7.42
C LEU A 222 -4.06 0.92 -6.08
N HIS A 223 -4.99 0.02 -5.77
CA HIS A 223 -4.93 -0.86 -4.60
C HIS A 223 -4.62 -2.28 -5.07
N LEU A 224 -3.34 -2.62 -5.13
CA LEU A 224 -2.84 -3.80 -5.83
C LEU A 224 -2.34 -4.86 -4.83
N HIS A 225 -2.94 -6.05 -4.87
CA HIS A 225 -2.44 -7.16 -4.06
C HIS A 225 -1.38 -7.97 -4.81
N ASN A 226 -0.46 -8.58 -4.07
CA ASN A 226 0.78 -9.12 -4.64
C ASN A 226 0.86 -10.66 -4.71
N GLY A 227 -0.25 -11.36 -4.55
CA GLY A 227 -0.30 -12.83 -4.47
C GLY A 227 0.19 -13.61 -5.71
N ARG A 228 0.53 -12.91 -6.80
CA ARG A 228 1.20 -13.47 -7.99
C ARG A 228 2.45 -12.68 -8.41
N GLY A 229 2.96 -11.82 -7.53
CA GLY A 229 4.17 -11.00 -7.76
C GLY A 229 3.99 -9.82 -8.72
N MET A 230 2.75 -9.48 -9.10
CA MET A 230 2.49 -8.50 -10.17
C MET A 230 2.19 -7.08 -9.67
N ALA A 231 2.07 -6.83 -8.36
CA ALA A 231 1.64 -5.53 -7.84
C ALA A 231 2.68 -4.43 -8.10
N LEU A 232 3.94 -4.64 -7.70
CA LEU A 232 5.02 -3.66 -7.87
C LEU A 232 5.29 -3.35 -9.34
N VAL A 233 5.32 -4.37 -10.19
CA VAL A 233 5.52 -4.21 -11.65
C VAL A 233 4.33 -3.49 -12.30
N SER A 234 3.12 -3.70 -11.78
CA SER A 234 1.93 -2.98 -12.25
C SER A 234 1.91 -1.52 -11.80
N ALA A 235 2.39 -1.23 -10.58
CA ALA A 235 2.62 0.14 -10.12
C ALA A 235 3.68 0.85 -10.98
N TYR A 236 4.78 0.17 -11.30
CA TYR A 236 5.79 0.66 -12.26
C TYR A 236 5.17 0.98 -13.63
N ALA A 237 4.33 0.09 -14.17
CA ALA A 237 3.66 0.35 -15.44
C ALA A 237 2.71 1.57 -15.37
N ALA A 238 2.09 1.84 -14.22
CA ALA A 238 1.30 3.05 -14.01
C ALA A 238 2.18 4.32 -13.98
N LEU A 239 3.31 4.28 -13.27
CA LEU A 239 4.29 5.38 -13.25
C LEU A 239 4.78 5.75 -14.64
N GLU A 240 5.05 4.75 -15.49
CA GLU A 240 5.50 4.95 -16.88
C GLU A 240 4.38 5.37 -17.86
N THR A 241 3.11 5.32 -17.42
CA THR A 241 1.95 5.64 -18.24
C THR A 241 1.38 7.03 -17.94
N LEU A 242 1.45 7.43 -16.66
CA LEU A 242 1.00 8.73 -16.17
C LEU A 242 2.13 9.76 -16.28
N ASP A 243 1.79 11.03 -16.18
CA ASP A 243 2.75 12.14 -16.34
C ASP A 243 2.64 13.14 -15.18
N GLU A 244 3.46 14.20 -15.21
CA GLU A 244 3.54 15.20 -14.15
C GLU A 244 2.22 15.94 -13.84
N THR A 245 1.19 15.83 -14.70
CA THR A 245 -0.14 16.42 -14.45
C THR A 245 -1.06 15.54 -13.62
N ASP A 246 -0.66 14.29 -13.38
CA ASP A 246 -1.42 13.29 -12.66
C ASP A 246 -0.93 13.11 -11.21
N THR A 247 -1.81 12.59 -10.37
CA THR A 247 -1.49 12.04 -9.06
C THR A 247 -1.75 10.53 -9.06
N LEU A 248 -0.74 9.74 -8.69
CA LEU A 248 -0.85 8.30 -8.51
C LEU A 248 -0.83 7.95 -7.02
N ASN A 249 -1.97 7.48 -6.52
CA ASN A 249 -2.14 7.00 -5.17
C ASN A 249 -1.91 5.48 -5.15
N LEU A 250 -0.84 5.05 -4.47
CA LEU A 250 -0.49 3.65 -4.30
C LEU A 250 -0.75 3.24 -2.86
N ASP A 251 -1.45 2.12 -2.71
CA ASP A 251 -1.60 1.45 -1.42
C ASP A 251 -0.57 0.32 -1.33
N GLY A 252 -0.01 0.12 -0.13
CA GLY A 252 0.79 -1.06 0.17
C GLY A 252 0.87 -1.30 1.67
N THR A 253 1.60 -2.34 2.04
CA THR A 253 1.74 -2.74 3.44
C THR A 253 3.18 -3.08 3.74
N ILE A 254 3.68 -2.65 4.89
CA ILE A 254 5.01 -3.03 5.35
C ILE A 254 5.22 -4.56 5.37
N GLY A 255 6.34 -5.05 4.82
CA GLY A 255 6.62 -6.49 4.66
C GLY A 255 5.72 -7.23 3.65
N GLY A 256 4.78 -6.53 3.00
CA GLY A 256 3.83 -7.11 2.06
C GLY A 256 2.75 -7.99 2.70
N ILE A 257 2.50 -7.80 4.00
CA ILE A 257 1.46 -8.56 4.72
C ILE A 257 0.05 -8.21 4.23
N GLY A 258 -0.94 -8.90 4.80
CA GLY A 258 -2.34 -8.63 4.49
C GLY A 258 -2.92 -9.54 3.43
N GLY A 259 -4.02 -9.07 2.86
CA GLY A 259 -4.91 -9.87 2.05
C GLY A 259 -6.34 -9.79 2.54
N CYS A 260 -7.25 -10.37 1.76
CA CYS A 260 -8.66 -10.40 2.08
C CYS A 260 -9.09 -11.83 2.44
N PRO A 261 -9.65 -12.09 3.64
CA PRO A 261 -10.11 -13.44 4.00
C PRO A 261 -11.26 -13.92 3.10
N TYR A 262 -11.96 -13.01 2.43
CA TYR A 262 -13.10 -13.31 1.56
C TYR A 262 -12.72 -13.59 0.10
N CYS A 263 -11.46 -13.38 -0.30
CA CYS A 263 -11.00 -13.47 -1.69
C CYS A 263 -10.50 -14.87 -2.12
N GLY A 264 -10.58 -15.85 -1.22
CA GLY A 264 -10.22 -17.26 -1.47
C GLY A 264 -8.76 -17.62 -1.18
N ASN A 265 -7.85 -16.64 -1.15
CA ASN A 265 -6.41 -16.88 -0.94
C ASN A 265 -5.88 -16.38 0.43
N GLY A 266 -6.69 -15.61 1.18
CA GLY A 266 -6.33 -15.18 2.53
C GLY A 266 -4.99 -14.44 2.58
N ARG A 267 -4.09 -14.88 3.48
CA ARG A 267 -2.75 -14.28 3.67
C ARG A 267 -1.81 -14.47 2.49
N ALA A 268 -2.06 -15.44 1.62
CA ALA A 268 -1.24 -15.64 0.42
C ALA A 268 -1.40 -14.51 -0.60
N THR A 269 -2.43 -13.68 -0.43
CA THR A 269 -2.71 -12.55 -1.31
C THR A 269 -1.72 -11.41 -1.08
N GLY A 270 -1.47 -10.99 0.17
CA GLY A 270 -0.53 -9.93 0.52
C GLY A 270 -0.74 -8.59 -0.24
N GLN A 271 0.08 -7.60 0.04
CA GLN A 271 0.20 -6.42 -0.81
C GLN A 271 1.64 -6.21 -1.28
N MET A 272 1.83 -5.19 -2.10
CA MET A 272 3.15 -4.69 -2.41
C MET A 272 3.87 -4.30 -1.11
N PRO A 273 5.04 -4.90 -0.80
CA PRO A 273 5.83 -4.50 0.35
C PRO A 273 6.21 -3.03 0.29
N THR A 274 6.03 -2.31 1.38
CA THR A 274 6.32 -0.88 1.44
C THR A 274 7.78 -0.57 1.21
N GLU A 275 8.67 -1.33 1.82
CA GLU A 275 10.12 -1.19 1.62
C GLU A 275 10.53 -1.38 0.15
N ASP A 276 9.87 -2.29 -0.57
CA ASP A 276 10.18 -2.57 -1.99
C ASP A 276 9.65 -1.45 -2.90
N ALA A 277 8.46 -0.92 -2.59
CA ALA A 277 7.86 0.20 -3.31
C ALA A 277 8.64 1.49 -3.12
N ILE A 278 8.99 1.83 -1.87
CA ILE A 278 9.77 3.03 -1.55
C ILE A 278 11.16 2.96 -2.21
N ASN A 279 11.84 1.81 -2.11
CA ASN A 279 13.11 1.61 -2.81
C ASN A 279 12.96 1.80 -4.34
N MET A 280 11.90 1.26 -4.97
CA MET A 280 11.68 1.49 -6.40
C MET A 280 11.49 2.98 -6.72
N LEU A 281 10.65 3.68 -5.96
CA LEU A 281 10.36 5.11 -6.19
C LEU A 281 11.63 5.97 -6.04
N GLU A 282 12.39 5.77 -4.97
CA GLU A 282 13.63 6.52 -4.74
C GLU A 282 14.69 6.26 -5.80
N GLU A 283 14.86 5.02 -6.23
CA GLU A 283 15.82 4.64 -7.28
C GLU A 283 15.39 5.12 -8.68
N MET A 284 14.10 5.43 -8.87
CA MET A 284 13.58 6.13 -10.04
C MET A 284 13.75 7.67 -9.94
N GLY A 285 14.24 8.18 -8.81
CA GLY A 285 14.40 9.62 -8.55
C GLY A 285 13.12 10.31 -8.10
N ILE A 286 12.10 9.56 -7.67
CA ILE A 286 10.87 10.09 -7.07
C ILE A 286 11.11 10.23 -5.57
N ASP A 287 11.15 11.47 -5.07
CA ASP A 287 11.32 11.75 -3.65
C ASP A 287 10.07 11.35 -2.85
N THR A 288 10.25 10.41 -1.93
CA THR A 288 9.20 9.91 -1.03
C THR A 288 9.23 10.64 0.32
N GLY A 289 10.38 11.23 0.69
CA GLY A 289 10.66 11.71 2.04
C GLY A 289 10.62 10.62 3.12
N VAL A 290 10.74 9.34 2.74
CA VAL A 290 10.74 8.18 3.63
C VAL A 290 12.17 7.76 3.96
N ASP A 291 12.41 7.41 5.22
CA ASP A 291 13.65 6.84 5.72
C ASP A 291 13.57 5.32 5.63
N ILE A 292 14.19 4.75 4.59
CA ILE A 292 14.14 3.32 4.30
C ILE A 292 14.71 2.47 5.43
N ASP A 293 15.73 2.95 6.15
CA ASP A 293 16.34 2.22 7.26
C ASP A 293 15.37 2.04 8.42
N LYS A 294 14.56 3.07 8.71
CA LYS A 294 13.48 2.98 9.71
C LYS A 294 12.33 2.09 9.25
N VAL A 295 12.02 2.06 7.96
CA VAL A 295 11.03 1.12 7.42
C VAL A 295 11.52 -0.31 7.62
N ILE A 296 12.79 -0.60 7.38
CA ILE A 296 13.38 -1.93 7.63
C ILE A 296 13.27 -2.30 9.13
N ASP A 297 13.55 -1.38 10.05
CA ASP A 297 13.36 -1.62 11.49
C ASP A 297 11.91 -1.99 11.82
N CYS A 298 10.94 -1.31 11.19
CA CYS A 298 9.53 -1.61 11.36
C CYS A 298 9.16 -3.00 10.79
N VAL A 299 9.77 -3.42 9.67
CA VAL A 299 9.57 -4.77 9.12
C VAL A 299 10.11 -5.83 10.08
N TRP A 300 11.30 -5.65 10.64
CA TRP A 300 11.87 -6.60 11.60
C TRP A 300 11.05 -6.68 12.88
N MET A 301 10.57 -5.53 13.39
CA MET A 301 9.64 -5.49 14.52
C MET A 301 8.34 -6.24 14.21
N LEU A 302 7.82 -6.08 13.00
CA LEU A 302 6.63 -6.81 12.54
C LEU A 302 6.92 -8.32 12.48
N GLU A 303 8.05 -8.75 11.95
CA GLU A 303 8.40 -10.17 11.86
C GLU A 303 8.52 -10.84 13.22
N ASP A 304 9.12 -10.16 14.19
CA ASP A 304 9.18 -10.62 15.57
C ASP A 304 7.78 -10.75 16.17
N MET A 305 6.91 -9.75 15.95
CA MET A 305 5.52 -9.75 16.38
C MET A 305 4.71 -10.90 15.76
N LEU A 306 4.98 -11.21 14.49
CA LEU A 306 4.29 -12.25 13.73
C LEU A 306 4.90 -13.65 13.93
N GLY A 307 6.10 -13.75 14.51
CA GLY A 307 6.86 -14.99 14.66
C GLY A 307 7.28 -15.63 13.33
N ARG A 308 7.37 -14.86 12.24
CA ARG A 308 7.75 -15.35 10.90
C ARG A 308 8.31 -14.23 10.03
N ALA A 309 9.09 -14.62 9.02
CA ALA A 309 9.49 -13.70 7.96
C ALA A 309 8.31 -13.27 7.09
N THR A 310 8.37 -12.02 6.63
CA THR A 310 7.48 -11.40 5.66
C THR A 310 8.05 -11.52 4.24
N LEU A 311 7.31 -11.05 3.23
CA LEU A 311 7.62 -11.29 1.82
C LEU A 311 8.42 -10.16 1.15
N GLY A 312 8.66 -9.05 1.86
CA GLY A 312 9.47 -7.95 1.34
C GLY A 312 10.93 -8.34 1.14
N HIS A 313 11.56 -7.75 0.13
CA HIS A 313 12.91 -8.08 -0.28
C HIS A 313 13.96 -7.11 0.28
N VAL A 314 13.65 -5.81 0.28
CA VAL A 314 14.59 -4.76 0.73
C VAL A 314 14.91 -4.91 2.22
N SER A 315 13.95 -5.34 3.04
CA SER A 315 14.17 -5.64 4.46
C SER A 315 15.08 -6.83 4.72
N LYS A 316 15.43 -7.61 3.68
CA LYS A 316 16.35 -8.76 3.73
C LYS A 316 17.72 -8.43 3.17
N ALA A 317 17.75 -7.68 2.08
CA ALA A 317 18.98 -7.36 1.36
C ALA A 317 19.62 -6.04 1.81
N GLY A 318 18.85 -5.16 2.45
CA GLY A 318 19.22 -3.78 2.76
C GLY A 318 18.91 -2.83 1.59
N PRO A 319 18.96 -1.51 1.85
CA PRO A 319 18.92 -0.52 0.78
C PRO A 319 20.19 -0.62 -0.07
N ARG A 320 20.15 -0.10 -1.31
CA ARG A 320 21.35 -0.04 -2.14
C ARG A 320 22.36 0.93 -1.51
N PRO A 321 23.63 0.54 -1.33
CA PRO A 321 24.62 1.46 -0.79
C PRO A 321 25.04 2.47 -1.88
N LYS A 322 25.03 3.77 -1.55
CA LYS A 322 25.18 4.87 -2.53
C LYS A 322 26.55 5.55 -2.44
N THR A 323 27.21 5.47 -1.30
CA THR A 323 28.53 6.05 -1.03
C THR A 323 29.57 4.99 -0.74
N ILE A 324 30.86 5.35 -0.84
CA ILE A 324 31.97 4.41 -0.60
C ILE A 324 31.99 3.91 0.85
N GLU A 325 31.51 4.71 1.80
CA GLU A 325 31.37 4.36 3.21
C GLU A 325 30.23 3.36 3.46
N GLU A 326 29.20 3.37 2.61
CA GLU A 326 28.07 2.42 2.68
C GLU A 326 28.34 1.14 1.90
N TRP A 327 29.24 1.17 0.91
CA TRP A 327 29.59 0.00 0.13
C TRP A 327 30.12 -1.10 1.04
N TYR A 328 29.66 -2.33 0.79
CA TYR A 328 30.06 -3.47 1.60
C TYR A 328 31.58 -3.67 1.56
N ASP A 329 32.14 -4.08 2.69
CA ASP A 329 33.54 -4.44 2.79
C ASP A 329 33.83 -5.53 1.75
N PRO A 330 34.75 -5.30 0.79
CA PRO A 330 35.10 -6.33 -0.18
C PRO A 330 35.71 -7.56 0.49
N ASN A 331 36.13 -7.44 1.76
CA ASN A 331 36.59 -8.52 2.63
C ASN A 331 35.50 -9.02 3.60
N ALA A 332 34.21 -8.79 3.34
CA ALA A 332 33.11 -9.40 4.08
C ALA A 332 33.02 -10.90 3.75
N PRO A 333 32.92 -11.80 4.76
CA PRO A 333 33.00 -13.25 4.58
C PRO A 333 31.90 -13.77 3.65
N PHE A 334 31.92 -15.07 3.37
CA PHE A 334 30.81 -15.75 2.72
C PHE A 334 29.50 -15.50 3.51
N VAL A 335 28.56 -14.79 2.87
CA VAL A 335 27.22 -14.51 3.39
C VAL A 335 26.24 -15.44 2.67
N GLU A 336 25.66 -16.38 3.39
CA GLU A 336 24.74 -17.39 2.84
C GLU A 336 23.30 -17.18 3.30
N THR A 337 23.13 -16.70 4.53
CA THR A 337 21.84 -16.64 5.21
C THR A 337 21.29 -15.22 5.26
N PHE A 338 19.96 -15.10 5.42
CA PHE A 338 19.33 -13.80 5.68
C PHE A 338 19.79 -13.16 6.99
N GLU A 339 20.22 -13.95 7.98
CA GLU A 339 20.73 -13.40 9.24
C GLU A 339 22.09 -12.73 9.02
N GLU A 340 23.01 -13.41 8.34
CA GLU A 340 24.32 -12.85 7.98
C GLU A 340 24.16 -11.62 7.08
N ALA A 341 23.18 -11.63 6.17
CA ALA A 341 22.88 -10.50 5.30
C ALA A 341 22.53 -9.22 6.06
N ARG A 342 22.02 -9.30 7.30
CA ARG A 342 21.71 -8.12 8.14
C ARG A 342 22.94 -7.26 8.47
N HIS A 343 24.14 -7.68 8.08
CA HIS A 343 25.38 -6.90 8.22
C HIS A 343 25.27 -5.51 7.60
N PHE A 344 24.42 -5.32 6.57
CA PHE A 344 24.17 -4.02 5.95
C PHE A 344 23.75 -2.94 6.97
N LYS A 345 23.16 -3.36 8.10
CA LYS A 345 22.68 -2.46 9.16
C LYS A 345 23.22 -2.78 10.55
N LEU A 346 23.44 -4.06 10.85
CA LEU A 346 23.99 -4.53 12.14
C LEU A 346 25.53 -4.54 12.15
N GLY A 347 26.17 -4.31 11.01
CA GLY A 347 27.62 -4.27 10.89
C GLY A 347 28.29 -5.65 10.90
N PRO A 348 29.63 -5.70 10.89
CA PRO A 348 30.40 -6.92 10.65
C PRO A 348 30.30 -7.97 11.76
N SER A 349 29.77 -7.63 12.94
CA SER A 349 29.63 -8.59 14.04
C SER A 349 28.67 -9.75 13.72
N VAL A 350 27.74 -9.57 12.77
CA VAL A 350 26.77 -10.63 12.45
C VAL A 350 27.37 -11.82 11.71
N TYR A 351 28.58 -11.66 11.15
CA TYR A 351 29.29 -12.72 10.45
C TYR A 351 30.65 -13.05 11.11
N GLU A 352 30.81 -12.74 12.39
CA GLU A 352 32.00 -13.12 13.16
C GLU A 352 32.22 -14.65 13.10
N GLY A 353 33.45 -15.07 12.77
CA GLY A 353 33.77 -16.48 12.55
C GLY A 353 33.34 -17.04 11.19
N GLY A 354 32.88 -16.19 10.27
CA GLY A 354 32.52 -16.57 8.91
C GLY A 354 33.67 -17.13 8.08
N ILE A 355 33.33 -17.77 6.96
CA ILE A 355 34.30 -18.37 6.04
C ILE A 355 34.77 -17.29 5.06
N TYR A 356 36.09 -17.08 4.97
CA TYR A 356 36.69 -16.10 4.07
C TYR A 356 37.21 -16.79 2.79
N PRO A 357 36.57 -16.61 1.62
CA PRO A 357 36.94 -17.34 0.39
C PRO A 357 38.24 -16.86 -0.27
N TRP A 358 38.78 -15.70 0.12
CA TRP A 358 40.06 -15.18 -0.39
C TRP A 358 41.22 -15.49 0.57
N ARG A 359 42.44 -15.53 0.01
CA ARG A 359 43.68 -15.86 0.75
C ARG A 359 44.43 -14.63 1.26
N GLU A 360 44.23 -13.49 0.60
CA GLU A 360 44.84 -12.20 0.89
C GLU A 360 43.75 -11.13 0.80
N PRO A 361 43.83 -10.02 1.56
CA PRO A 361 42.86 -8.94 1.46
C PRO A 361 42.64 -8.47 0.02
N ILE A 362 41.38 -8.30 -0.37
CA ILE A 362 40.99 -7.87 -1.72
C ILE A 362 41.40 -6.41 -1.90
N ARG A 363 42.32 -6.19 -2.84
CA ARG A 363 42.76 -4.88 -3.34
C ARG A 363 42.26 -4.70 -4.78
N SER A 364 41.51 -3.64 -5.06
CA SER A 364 40.90 -3.42 -6.38
C SER A 364 40.99 -1.96 -6.82
N GLU A 365 41.37 -1.71 -8.07
CA GLU A 365 41.34 -0.36 -8.68
C GLU A 365 39.92 0.21 -8.76
N GLN A 366 38.90 -0.65 -8.73
CA GLN A 366 37.49 -0.24 -8.65
C GLN A 366 37.08 0.17 -7.22
N ARG A 367 37.94 -0.08 -6.23
CA ARG A 367 37.77 0.24 -4.80
C ARG A 367 39.03 0.91 -4.27
N PRO A 368 39.28 2.20 -4.60
CA PRO A 368 40.52 2.89 -4.21
C PRO A 368 40.83 2.83 -2.71
N ASP A 369 39.79 2.79 -1.87
CA ASP A 369 39.86 2.60 -0.42
C ASP A 369 40.59 1.31 0.01
N THR A 370 40.60 0.29 -0.84
CA THR A 370 41.32 -0.97 -0.58
C THR A 370 42.79 -0.95 -0.95
N LEU A 371 43.23 0.06 -1.71
CA LEU A 371 44.62 0.15 -2.19
C LEU A 371 45.56 0.78 -1.17
N GLU A 372 45.04 1.63 -0.29
CA GLU A 372 45.82 2.49 0.62
C GLU A 372 46.06 1.89 2.01
N VAL A 373 45.75 0.61 2.23
CA VAL A 373 46.09 -0.07 3.49
C VAL A 373 47.60 -0.30 3.53
N ALA A 374 48.31 0.60 4.21
CA ALA A 374 49.74 0.49 4.50
C ALA A 374 50.01 -0.78 5.34
N ASP A 375 51.09 -1.48 4.98
CA ASP A 375 51.54 -2.74 5.60
C ASP A 375 51.75 -2.69 7.11
#